data_AF-A0A7C5V9S4-F1
#
_entry.id   AF-A0A7C5V9S4-F1
#
_cell.length_a   1.000
_cell.length_b   1.000
_cell.length_c   1.000
_cell.angle_alpha   90.00
_cell.angle_beta   90.00
_cell.angle_gamma   90.00
#
_symmetry.space_group_name_H-M   'P 1'
#
loop_
_entity.id
_entity.type
_entity.pdbx_description
1 polymer ?
#
loop_
_entity_poly.entity_id
_entity_poly.type
_entity_poly.pdbx_seq_one_letter_code
_entity_poly.pdbx_strand_id
1 'polypeptide(L)'
;MRKRLITGLLLLVMVQGAFAGGILTNTNQSVQFVRMLSRNASTDIDAVYFNPAGITLLADGFHFAIYSQTITQGRIVTSTLPTLNQAKYEGDTFVPVFPSLYAVYKKAKMAFALGFG
;
A
#
# COMPACT_ATOMS: atom_id res chain seq x y z
N MET A 1 -12.73 6.67 -35.05
CA MET A 1 -13.25 6.79 -33.67
C MET A 1 -13.63 5.44 -33.07
N ARG A 2 -14.44 4.62 -33.74
CA ARG A 2 -14.89 3.29 -33.25
C ARG A 2 -13.76 2.34 -32.80
N LYS A 3 -12.66 2.27 -33.56
CA LYS A 3 -11.49 1.44 -33.20
C LYS A 3 -10.82 1.87 -31.89
N ARG A 4 -10.59 3.19 -31.70
CA ARG A 4 -9.99 3.74 -30.46
C ARG A 4 -10.87 3.49 -29.23
N LEU A 5 -12.19 3.53 -29.42
CA LEU A 5 -13.16 3.24 -28.37
C LEU A 5 -13.11 1.76 -27.94
N ILE A 6 -13.05 0.84 -28.92
CA ILE A 6 -12.92 -0.60 -28.68
C ILE A 6 -11.57 -0.91 -27.99
N THR A 7 -10.48 -0.29 -28.43
CA THR A 7 -9.16 -0.45 -27.80
C THR A 7 -9.17 0.03 -26.35
N GLY A 8 -9.79 1.17 -26.05
CA GLY A 8 -9.94 1.67 -24.68
C GLY A 8 -10.76 0.75 -23.79
N LEU A 9 -11.85 0.18 -24.32
CA LEU A 9 -12.71 -0.75 -23.59
C LEU A 9 -11.99 -2.06 -23.27
N LEU A 10 -11.18 -2.58 -24.20
CA LEU A 10 -10.36 -3.78 -23.99
C LEU A 10 -9.32 -3.58 -22.91
N LEU A 11 -8.65 -2.42 -22.86
CA LEU A 11 -7.68 -2.09 -21.82
C LEU A 11 -8.31 -2.04 -20.42
N LEU A 12 -9.54 -1.52 -20.31
CA LEU A 12 -10.30 -1.49 -19.05
C LEU A 12 -10.66 -2.89 -18.54
N VAL A 13 -10.96 -3.84 -19.43
CA VAL A 13 -11.26 -5.23 -19.05
C VAL A 13 -10.00 -5.94 -18.54
N MET A 14 -8.82 -5.64 -19.07
CA MET A 14 -7.55 -6.24 -18.64
C MET A 14 -7.15 -5.84 -17.22
N VAL A 15 -7.67 -4.73 -16.67
CA VAL A 15 -7.43 -4.31 -15.28
C VAL A 15 -8.00 -5.31 -14.26
N GLN A 16 -9.01 -6.10 -14.63
CA GLN A 16 -9.62 -7.12 -13.75
C GLN A 16 -8.64 -8.25 -13.39
N GLY A 17 -7.57 -8.45 -14.16
CA GLY A 17 -6.49 -9.40 -13.86
C GLY A 17 -5.45 -8.85 -12.89
N ALA A 18 -5.60 -7.63 -12.38
CA ALA A 18 -4.76 -7.12 -11.31
C ALA A 18 -4.99 -7.96 -10.06
N PHE A 19 -4.04 -8.83 -9.75
CA PHE A 19 -4.02 -9.55 -8.48
C PHE A 19 -4.07 -8.53 -7.35
N ALA A 20 -5.21 -8.43 -6.67
CA ALA A 20 -5.26 -7.86 -5.35
C ALA A 20 -4.39 -8.77 -4.48
N GLY A 21 -3.15 -8.36 -4.21
CA GLY A 21 -2.32 -9.03 -3.23
C GLY A 21 -3.16 -9.20 -1.97
N GLY A 22 -3.35 -10.45 -1.51
CA GLY A 22 -4.17 -10.73 -0.33
C GLY A 22 -3.77 -9.84 0.84
N ILE A 23 -4.67 -9.67 1.84
CA ILE A 23 -4.48 -8.72 2.95
C ILE A 23 -3.05 -8.80 3.47
N LEU A 24 -2.23 -7.82 3.05
CA LEU A 24 -0.85 -7.75 3.47
C LEU A 24 -0.91 -7.18 4.88
N THR A 25 -0.80 -8.05 5.88
CA THR A 25 -0.77 -7.63 7.29
C THR A 25 0.56 -6.95 7.66
N ASN A 26 1.41 -6.67 6.68
CA ASN A 26 2.58 -5.83 6.86
C ASN A 26 2.14 -4.36 6.78
N THR A 27 1.68 -3.84 7.92
CA THR A 27 1.07 -2.51 8.03
C THR A 27 2.09 -1.38 8.09
N ASN A 28 3.39 -1.67 8.03
CA ASN A 28 4.44 -0.66 8.18
C ASN A 28 4.71 0.16 6.91
N GLN A 29 3.84 0.14 5.90
CA GLN A 29 4.08 0.74 4.58
C GLN A 29 4.18 2.27 4.57
N SER A 30 4.13 2.93 5.73
CA SER A 30 4.40 4.34 5.99
C SER A 30 5.10 4.50 7.34
N VAL A 31 6.06 5.43 7.42
CA VAL A 31 6.68 5.84 8.69
C VAL A 31 5.65 6.37 9.69
N GLN A 32 4.55 6.96 9.23
CA GLN A 32 3.49 7.47 10.12
C GLN A 32 2.81 6.34 10.90
N PHE A 33 2.85 5.10 10.39
CA PHE A 33 2.34 3.93 11.09
C PHE A 33 3.08 3.70 12.43
N VAL A 34 4.36 4.06 12.52
CA VAL A 34 5.14 3.97 13.79
C VAL A 34 4.61 4.94 14.84
N ARG A 35 4.06 6.09 14.43
CA ARG A 35 3.49 7.09 15.33
C ARG A 35 2.05 6.76 15.73
N MET A 36 1.31 6.14 14.82
CA MET A 36 -0.06 5.71 15.02
C MET A 36 -0.26 4.38 14.30
N LEU A 37 -0.36 3.30 15.07
CA LEU A 37 -0.48 1.92 14.59
C LEU A 37 -1.83 1.59 13.93
N SER A 38 -2.56 2.62 13.49
CA SER A 38 -3.82 2.54 12.77
C SER A 38 -3.91 3.72 11.82
N ARG A 39 -3.75 3.46 10.51
CA ARG A 39 -3.79 4.49 9.46
C ARG A 39 -4.94 4.31 8.48
N ASN A 40 -5.82 3.32 8.70
CA ASN A 40 -6.93 2.99 7.80
C ASN A 40 -7.94 4.14 7.62
N ALA A 41 -8.00 5.09 8.55
CA ALA A 41 -8.80 6.30 8.47
C ALA A 41 -7.97 7.56 8.16
N SER A 42 -6.74 7.40 7.67
CA SER A 42 -5.84 8.52 7.40
C SER A 42 -6.45 9.50 6.39
N THR A 43 -6.24 10.78 6.64
CA THR A 43 -6.55 11.89 5.72
C THR A 43 -5.28 12.66 5.36
N ASP A 44 -4.12 12.17 5.79
CA ASP A 44 -2.81 12.75 5.51
C ASP A 44 -2.23 12.18 4.22
N ILE A 45 -0.99 12.56 3.88
CA ILE A 45 -0.32 12.15 2.65
C ILE A 45 -0.12 10.63 2.51
N ASP A 46 -0.05 9.87 3.61
CA ASP A 46 0.05 8.41 3.59
C ASP A 46 -1.29 7.71 3.31
N ALA A 47 -2.39 8.46 3.25
CA ALA A 47 -3.69 7.96 2.81
C ALA A 47 -3.63 7.41 1.37
N VAL A 48 -2.62 7.78 0.57
CA VAL A 48 -2.32 7.14 -0.72
C VAL A 48 -2.26 5.62 -0.62
N TYR A 49 -1.69 5.08 0.47
CA TYR A 49 -1.63 3.64 0.73
C TYR A 49 -2.80 3.15 1.58
N PHE A 50 -3.09 3.82 2.70
CA PHE A 50 -4.02 3.28 3.71
C PHE A 50 -5.49 3.62 3.46
N ASN A 51 -5.79 4.76 2.85
CA ASN A 51 -7.14 5.26 2.65
C ASN A 51 -7.23 6.16 1.41
N PRO A 52 -7.26 5.60 0.19
CA PRO A 52 -7.22 6.42 -1.04
C PRO A 52 -8.38 7.41 -1.18
N ALA A 53 -9.47 7.29 -0.42
CA ALA A 53 -10.52 8.31 -0.36
C ALA A 53 -10.10 9.53 0.49
N GLY A 54 -9.31 9.32 1.54
CA GLY A 54 -8.84 10.34 2.47
C GLY A 54 -8.00 11.44 1.81
N ILE A 55 -7.30 11.14 0.72
CA ILE A 55 -6.51 12.15 -0.02
C ILE A 55 -7.37 13.29 -0.59
N THR A 56 -8.67 13.08 -0.75
CA THR A 56 -9.60 14.12 -1.23
C THR A 56 -9.79 15.24 -0.20
N LEU A 57 -9.45 14.98 1.07
CA LEU A 57 -9.52 15.93 2.17
C LEU A 57 -8.26 16.80 2.30
N LEU A 58 -7.21 16.52 1.52
CA LEU A 58 -6.03 17.38 1.46
C LEU A 58 -6.39 18.77 0.88
N ALA A 59 -5.58 19.77 1.20
CA ALA A 59 -5.69 21.11 0.59
C ALA A 59 -5.44 21.04 -0.93
N ASP A 60 -6.04 21.94 -1.71
CA ASP A 60 -5.76 22.02 -3.16
C ASP A 60 -4.28 22.32 -3.40
N GLY A 61 -3.66 21.64 -4.36
CA GLY A 61 -2.25 21.78 -4.71
C GLY A 61 -1.48 20.47 -4.78
N PHE A 62 -0.16 20.59 -4.82
CA PHE A 62 0.77 19.48 -4.83
C PHE A 62 1.24 19.15 -3.40
N HIS A 63 1.22 17.87 -3.05
CA HIS A 63 1.72 17.33 -1.80
C HIS A 63 2.74 16.24 -2.11
N PHE A 64 3.90 16.30 -1.46
CA PHE A 64 4.96 15.32 -1.64
C PHE A 64 5.48 14.87 -0.29
N ALA A 65 5.79 13.59 -0.18
CA ALA A 65 6.44 13.04 0.99
C ALA A 65 7.44 11.96 0.59
N ILE A 66 8.62 12.01 1.21
CA ILE A 66 9.67 11.02 1.05
C ILE A 66 10.06 10.56 2.45
N TYR A 67 10.07 9.26 2.65
CA TYR A 67 10.38 8.63 3.92
C TYR A 67 11.36 7.47 3.72
N SER A 68 11.99 7.07 4.82
CA SER A 68 12.72 5.81 4.89
C SER A 68 12.57 5.22 6.29
N GLN A 69 12.49 3.90 6.37
CA GLN A 69 12.40 3.16 7.63
C GLN A 69 13.32 1.94 7.63
N THR A 70 13.74 1.55 8.84
CA THR A 70 14.39 0.26 9.09
C THR A 70 13.34 -0.69 9.66
N ILE A 71 13.22 -1.88 9.08
CA ILE A 71 12.24 -2.90 9.47
C ILE A 71 12.97 -4.10 10.06
N THR A 72 12.51 -4.56 11.21
CA THR A 72 12.94 -5.83 11.81
C THR A 72 11.69 -6.57 12.24
N GLN A 73 11.49 -7.79 11.75
CA GLN A 73 10.29 -8.57 12.03
C GLN A 73 10.61 -10.05 12.17
N GLY A 74 10.38 -10.59 13.37
CA GLY A 74 10.32 -12.02 13.61
C GLY A 74 8.88 -12.54 13.56
N ARG A 75 8.66 -13.68 12.93
CA ARG A 75 7.38 -14.40 12.92
C ARG A 75 7.62 -15.87 13.23
N ILE A 76 6.91 -16.36 14.25
CA ILE A 76 6.87 -17.79 14.58
C ILE A 76 5.50 -18.31 14.19
N VAL A 77 5.46 -19.32 13.34
CA VAL A 77 4.24 -20.04 12.95
C VAL A 77 4.31 -21.44 13.51
N THR A 78 3.33 -21.79 14.34
CA THR A 78 3.18 -23.15 14.89
C THR A 78 2.04 -23.86 14.19
N SER A 79 2.26 -25.10 13.77
CA SER A 79 1.26 -25.96 13.15
C SER A 79 1.04 -27.22 13.97
N THR A 80 -0.22 -27.64 14.08
CA THR A 80 -0.64 -28.88 14.72
C THR A 80 -0.88 -30.01 13.71
N LEU A 81 -0.63 -29.76 12.42
CA LEU A 81 -0.88 -30.73 11.36
C LEU A 81 0.15 -31.87 11.40
N PRO A 82 -0.27 -33.14 11.62
CA PRO A 82 0.65 -34.26 11.84
C PRO A 82 1.51 -34.63 10.62
N THR A 83 1.09 -34.23 9.42
CA THR A 83 1.77 -34.56 8.15
C THR A 83 2.91 -33.61 7.82
N LEU A 84 3.12 -32.55 8.59
CA LEU A 84 4.25 -31.65 8.41
C LEU A 84 5.48 -32.18 9.14
N ASN A 85 6.64 -32.06 8.49
CA ASN A 85 7.93 -32.49 9.06
C ASN A 85 8.34 -31.71 10.33
N GLN A 86 7.78 -30.52 10.54
CA GLN A 86 8.13 -29.62 11.64
C GLN A 86 6.86 -28.96 12.18
N ALA A 87 6.76 -28.82 13.51
CA ALA A 87 5.64 -28.15 14.15
C ALA A 87 5.85 -26.62 14.30
N LYS A 88 7.07 -26.13 14.13
CA LYS A 88 7.45 -24.72 14.33
C LYS A 88 8.25 -24.23 13.14
N TYR A 89 7.85 -23.08 12.59
CA TYR A 89 8.50 -22.39 11.49
C TYR A 89 8.84 -20.97 11.93
N GLU A 90 10.10 -20.61 11.85
CA GLU A 90 10.59 -19.28 12.20
C GLU A 90 10.97 -18.53 10.92
N GLY A 91 10.43 -17.33 10.75
CA GLY A 91 10.83 -16.39 9.73
C GLY A 91 11.34 -15.12 10.40
N ASP A 92 12.53 -14.67 10.00
CA ASP A 92 13.07 -13.38 10.39
C ASP A 92 13.26 -12.52 9.14
N THR A 93 13.09 -11.22 9.28
CA THR A 93 13.17 -10.27 8.18
C THR A 93 13.80 -8.98 8.68
N PHE A 94 14.92 -8.61 8.06
CA PHE A 94 15.64 -7.38 8.35
C PHE A 94 15.78 -6.56 7.05
N VAL A 95 15.18 -5.37 7.03
CA VAL A 95 15.29 -4.41 5.93
C VAL A 95 15.92 -3.13 6.48
N PRO A 96 17.21 -2.87 6.24
CA PRO A 96 17.91 -1.74 6.83
C PRO A 96 17.39 -0.39 6.29
N VAL A 97 17.00 -0.35 5.02
CA VAL A 97 16.50 0.85 4.34
C VAL A 97 15.30 0.46 3.49
N PHE A 98 14.13 0.99 3.85
CA PHE A 98 12.89 0.83 3.12
C PHE A 98 12.35 2.21 2.75
N PRO A 99 12.61 2.69 1.52
CA PRO A 99 12.18 4.01 1.09
C PRO A 99 10.68 4.02 0.73
N SER A 100 10.01 5.13 1.02
CA SER A 100 8.62 5.34 0.60
C SER A 100 8.47 6.72 0.00
N LEU A 101 7.72 6.83 -1.08
CA LEU A 101 7.43 8.08 -1.78
C LEU A 101 5.94 8.20 -2.04
N TYR A 102 5.38 9.34 -1.67
CA TYR A 102 4.00 9.70 -1.97
C TYR A 102 3.96 11.05 -2.68
N ALA A 103 3.16 11.11 -3.75
CA ALA A 103 2.86 12.33 -4.47
C ALA A 103 1.35 12.42 -4.68
N VAL A 104 0.76 13.55 -4.32
CA VAL A 104 -0.66 13.83 -4.55
C VAL A 104 -0.83 15.19 -5.20
N TYR A 105 -1.62 15.25 -6.25
CA TYR A 105 -2.16 16.49 -6.79
C TYR A 105 -3.66 16.54 -6.55
N LYS A 106 -4.09 17.50 -5.72
CA LYS A 106 -5.49 17.68 -5.33
C LYS A 106 -6.04 18.96 -5.95
N LYS A 107 -7.23 18.86 -6.57
CA LYS A 107 -7.96 19.99 -7.16
C LYS A 107 -9.47 19.83 -6.93
N ALA A 108 -10.05 20.69 -6.12
CA ALA A 108 -11.46 20.69 -5.74
C ALA A 108 -11.95 19.29 -5.28
N LYS A 109 -12.76 18.59 -6.10
CA LYS A 109 -13.33 17.27 -5.78
C LYS A 109 -12.48 16.10 -6.29
N MET A 110 -11.38 16.37 -6.96
CA MET A 110 -10.52 15.35 -7.56
C MET A 110 -9.14 15.34 -6.90
N ALA A 111 -8.58 14.16 -6.75
CA ALA A 111 -7.21 13.96 -6.30
C ALA A 111 -6.57 12.84 -7.14
N PHE A 112 -5.33 13.07 -7.54
CA PHE A 112 -4.50 12.11 -8.26
C PHE A 112 -3.33 11.77 -7.37
N ALA A 113 -3.07 10.48 -7.17
CA ALA A 113 -2.04 10.01 -6.25
C ALA A 113 -1.10 9.02 -6.93
N LEU A 114 0.15 9.04 -6.48
CA LEU A 114 1.16 8.04 -6.74
C LEU A 114 1.82 7.67 -5.42
N GLY A 115 1.96 6.37 -5.17
CA GLY A 115 2.64 5.82 -4.00
C GLY A 115 3.65 4.77 -4.41
N PHE A 116 4.80 4.77 -3.74
CA PHE A 116 5.85 3.77 -3.84
C PHE A 116 6.34 3.42 -2.43
N GLY A 117 6.53 2.13 -2.18
CA GLY A 117 6.94 1.54 -0.90
C GLY A 117 7.15 0.05 -1.10
#